data_AF-A0A8J2R8N3-F1
#
_entry.id   AF-A0A8J2R8N3-F1
#
_cell.length_a   1.000
_cell.length_b   1.000
_cell.length_c   1.000
_cell.angle_alpha   90.00
_cell.angle_beta   90.00
_cell.angle_gamma   90.00
#
_symmetry.space_group_name_H-M   'P 1'
#
loop_
_entity.id
_entity.type
_entity.pdbx_description
1 polymer ?
#
loop_
_entity_poly.entity_id
_entity_poly.type
_entity_poly.pdbx_seq_one_letter_code
_entity_poly.pdbx_strand_id
1 'polypeptide(L)'
;MPEHTPAPTPARSLYGFFMYLFSKTVLAIYCIWAITPNSVLHYFNIYYYPQKYWATAVPIQLLVGLTIFAFIIYPSSNLMLTLAIDDVNTIKDTVGKANKINNENNVSETSDFCICRDKNKCMKLSYVASNKELIENTVPQLEDLDMSYVSKKLYLYNKKQ
;
A
#
# COMPACT_ATOMS: atom_id res chain seq x y z
N MET A 1 22.08 -7.28 -4.33
CA MET A 1 20.92 -6.62 -4.96
C MET A 1 20.08 -6.00 -3.85
N PRO A 2 19.51 -4.79 -3.99
CA PRO A 2 18.65 -4.22 -2.96
C PRO A 2 17.33 -4.98 -2.96
N GLU A 3 17.14 -5.84 -1.96
CA GLU A 3 15.96 -6.73 -1.85
C GLU A 3 14.64 -5.97 -1.63
N HIS A 4 14.71 -4.67 -1.33
CA HIS A 4 13.55 -3.80 -1.07
C HIS A 4 13.18 -2.87 -2.23
N THR A 5 13.59 -3.19 -3.46
CA THR A 5 13.12 -2.40 -4.61
C THR A 5 11.71 -2.86 -4.98
N PRO A 6 10.71 -1.96 -5.08
CA PRO A 6 9.34 -2.32 -5.48
C PRO A 6 9.21 -2.71 -6.97
N ALA A 7 10.32 -2.74 -7.70
CA ALA A 7 10.35 -3.11 -9.11
C ALA A 7 9.92 -4.57 -9.33
N PRO A 8 9.16 -4.86 -10.40
CA PRO A 8 8.73 -6.21 -10.72
C PRO A 8 9.94 -7.07 -11.10
N THR A 9 10.41 -7.90 -10.17
CA THR A 9 11.45 -8.89 -10.43
C THR A 9 10.82 -10.23 -10.79
N PRO A 10 11.39 -10.98 -11.75
CA PRO A 10 10.88 -12.30 -12.14
C PRO A 10 10.93 -13.32 -10.99
N ALA A 11 11.86 -13.15 -10.04
CA ALA A 11 11.89 -13.96 -8.82
C ALA A 11 10.63 -13.76 -7.95
N ARG A 12 10.09 -12.53 -7.88
CA ARG A 12 8.93 -12.22 -7.04
C ARG A 12 7.63 -12.86 -7.56
N SER A 13 7.45 -12.92 -8.89
CA SER A 13 6.26 -13.54 -9.49
C SER A 13 6.23 -15.05 -9.32
N LEU A 14 7.40 -15.68 -9.28
CA LEU A 14 7.54 -17.12 -9.13
C LEU A 14 7.01 -17.63 -7.78
N TYR A 15 7.26 -16.91 -6.68
CA TYR A 15 6.73 -17.28 -5.35
C TYR A 15 5.20 -17.30 -5.32
N GLY A 16 4.57 -16.28 -5.90
CA GLY A 16 3.11 -16.21 -5.99
C GLY A 16 2.54 -17.36 -6.83
N PHE A 17 3.21 -17.69 -7.94
CA PHE A 17 2.82 -18.81 -8.80
C PHE A 17 2.93 -20.16 -8.08
N PHE A 18 4.05 -20.42 -7.38
CA PHE A 18 4.21 -21.65 -6.60
C PHE A 18 3.17 -21.74 -5.47
N MET A 19 2.94 -20.66 -4.73
CA MET A 19 1.91 -20.62 -3.68
C MET A 19 0.50 -20.85 -4.25
N TYR A 20 0.20 -20.32 -5.44
CA TYR A 20 -1.08 -20.54 -6.12
C TYR A 20 -1.28 -22.02 -6.46
N LEU A 21 -0.29 -22.65 -7.10
CA LEU A 21 -0.36 -24.08 -7.44
C LEU A 21 -0.46 -24.94 -6.18
N PHE A 22 0.36 -24.65 -5.17
CA PHE A 22 0.36 -25.36 -3.90
C PHE A 22 -0.97 -25.24 -3.16
N SER A 23 -1.55 -24.04 -3.10
CA SER A 23 -2.86 -23.81 -2.50
C SER A 23 -3.95 -24.60 -3.22
N LYS A 24 -3.94 -24.63 -4.56
CA LYS A 24 -4.88 -25.40 -5.36
C LYS A 24 -4.76 -26.91 -5.15
N THR A 25 -3.54 -27.45 -5.10
CA THR A 25 -3.33 -28.89 -4.91
C THR A 25 -3.73 -29.33 -3.51
N VAL A 26 -3.35 -28.58 -2.47
CA VAL A 26 -3.76 -28.86 -1.08
C VAL A 26 -5.28 -28.79 -0.92
N LEU A 27 -5.93 -27.78 -1.51
CA LEU A 27 -7.40 -27.67 -1.49
C LEU A 27 -8.06 -28.87 -2.17
N ALA A 28 -7.54 -29.33 -3.31
CA ALA A 28 -8.10 -30.48 -4.01
C ALA A 28 -7.99 -31.76 -3.17
N ILE A 29 -6.82 -32.01 -2.57
CA ILE A 29 -6.58 -33.15 -1.66
C ILE A 29 -7.53 -33.08 -0.46
N TYR A 30 -7.70 -31.89 0.11
CA TYR A 30 -8.63 -31.66 1.22
C TYR A 30 -10.08 -31.99 0.84
N CYS A 31 -10.56 -31.52 -0.32
CA CYS A 31 -11.91 -31.82 -0.80
C CYS A 31 -12.13 -33.31 -1.05
N ILE A 32 -11.15 -33.99 -1.67
CA ILE A 32 -11.21 -35.44 -1.91
C ILE A 32 -11.35 -36.19 -0.57
N TRP A 33 -10.52 -35.83 0.40
CA TRP A 33 -10.58 -36.42 1.75
C TRP A 33 -11.90 -36.12 2.47
N ALA A 34 -12.41 -34.89 2.38
CA ALA A 34 -13.65 -34.48 3.03
C ALA A 34 -14.87 -35.26 2.49
N ILE A 35 -14.97 -35.42 1.17
CA ILE A 35 -16.10 -36.06 0.49
C ILE A 35 -16.06 -37.59 0.61
N THR A 36 -14.87 -38.21 0.57
CA THR A 36 -14.72 -39.66 0.53
C THR A 36 -15.20 -40.33 1.82
N PRO A 37 -16.17 -41.25 1.80
CA PRO A 37 -16.67 -41.91 3.02
C PRO A 37 -15.63 -42.86 3.63
N ASN A 38 -15.71 -43.08 4.95
CA ASN A 38 -14.73 -43.88 5.72
C ASN A 38 -14.57 -45.32 5.19
N SER A 39 -15.65 -45.91 4.65
CA SER A 39 -15.62 -47.25 4.05
C SER A 39 -14.63 -47.37 2.89
N VAL A 40 -14.57 -46.33 2.05
CA VAL A 40 -13.65 -46.29 0.91
C VAL A 40 -12.21 -46.07 1.38
N LEU A 41 -11.99 -45.21 2.39
CA LEU A 41 -10.66 -45.01 2.98
C LEU A 41 -10.10 -46.29 3.61
N HIS A 42 -10.94 -47.05 4.32
CA HIS A 42 -10.53 -48.32 4.93
C HIS A 42 -10.23 -49.39 3.87
N TYR A 43 -10.93 -49.38 2.74
CA TYR A 43 -10.61 -50.26 1.60
C TYR A 43 -9.20 -49.98 1.03
N PHE A 44 -8.78 -48.71 1.01
CA PHE A 44 -7.41 -48.32 0.65
C PHE A 44 -6.38 -48.51 1.78
N ASN A 45 -6.74 -49.17 2.88
CA ASN A 45 -5.92 -49.36 4.08
C ASN A 45 -5.45 -48.06 4.76
N ILE A 46 -6.21 -46.97 4.62
CA ILE A 46 -5.91 -45.69 5.27
C ILE A 46 -6.72 -45.61 6.59
N TYR A 47 -6.08 -45.96 7.70
CA TYR A 47 -6.70 -45.97 9.04
C TYR A 47 -6.36 -44.74 9.89
N TYR A 48 -5.29 -44.02 9.56
CA TYR A 48 -4.78 -42.90 10.35
C TYR A 48 -5.07 -41.57 9.65
N TYR A 49 -6.24 -41.00 9.89
CA TYR A 49 -6.62 -39.64 9.47
C TYR A 49 -7.31 -38.91 10.62
N PRO A 50 -7.27 -37.57 10.66
CA PRO A 50 -7.96 -36.81 11.71
C PRO A 50 -9.47 -37.07 11.64
N GLN A 51 -10.15 -36.97 12.78
CA GLN A 51 -11.60 -37.20 12.84
C GLN A 51 -12.34 -36.28 11.85
N LYS A 52 -13.34 -36.83 11.13
CA LYS A 52 -14.07 -36.14 10.06
C LYS A 52 -14.69 -34.78 10.42
N TYR A 53 -14.93 -34.49 11.70
CA TYR A 53 -15.44 -33.18 12.12
C TYR A 53 -14.53 -32.03 11.70
N TRP A 54 -13.21 -32.27 11.60
CA TRP A 54 -12.26 -31.27 11.15
C TRP A 54 -12.52 -30.79 9.72
N ALA A 55 -13.14 -31.64 8.88
CA ALA A 55 -13.53 -31.25 7.52
C ALA A 55 -14.54 -30.07 7.50
N THR A 56 -15.30 -29.89 8.58
CA THR A 56 -16.27 -28.80 8.73
C THR A 56 -15.77 -27.71 9.68
N ALA A 57 -15.01 -28.08 10.72
CA ALA A 57 -14.48 -27.11 11.68
C ALA A 57 -13.47 -26.14 11.04
N VAL A 58 -12.57 -26.63 10.18
CA VAL A 58 -11.56 -25.80 9.50
C VAL A 58 -12.17 -24.67 8.66
N PRO A 59 -13.11 -24.92 7.73
CA PRO A 59 -13.69 -23.84 6.93
C PRO A 59 -14.48 -22.84 7.78
N ILE A 60 -15.17 -23.30 8.83
CA ILE A 60 -15.89 -22.40 9.75
C ILE A 60 -14.91 -21.51 10.52
N GLN A 61 -13.84 -22.07 11.09
CA GLN A 61 -12.84 -21.28 11.80
C GLN A 61 -12.13 -20.29 10.87
N LEU A 62 -11.85 -20.66 9.61
CA LEU A 62 -11.29 -19.75 8.63
C LEU A 62 -12.25 -18.58 8.32
N LEU A 63 -13.56 -18.86 8.18
CA LEU A 63 -14.56 -17.83 7.94
C LEU A 63 -14.71 -16.88 9.14
N VAL A 64 -14.72 -17.42 10.35
CA VAL A 64 -14.77 -16.63 11.60
C VAL A 64 -13.50 -15.78 11.75
N GLY A 65 -12.32 -16.36 11.51
CA GLY A 65 -11.05 -15.63 11.54
C GLY A 65 -11.01 -14.50 10.51
N LEU A 66 -11.49 -14.76 9.29
CA LEU A 66 -11.53 -13.77 8.21
C LEU A 66 -12.52 -12.63 8.52
N THR A 67 -13.69 -12.93 9.08
CA THR A 67 -14.67 -11.90 9.47
C THR A 67 -14.14 -11.03 10.61
N ILE A 68 -13.55 -11.62 11.65
CA ILE A 68 -12.89 -10.87 12.74
C ILE A 68 -11.76 -10.01 12.17
N PHE A 69 -10.93 -10.57 11.28
CA PHE A 69 -9.84 -9.82 10.69
C PHE A 69 -10.32 -8.63 9.86
N ALA A 70 -11.32 -8.84 8.99
CA ALA A 70 -11.83 -7.82 8.09
C ALA A 70 -12.62 -6.71 8.80
N PHE A 71 -13.44 -7.05 9.80
CA PHE A 71 -14.35 -6.10 10.44
C PHE A 71 -13.84 -5.51 11.74
N ILE A 72 -12.92 -6.19 12.43
CA ILE A 72 -12.41 -5.72 13.72
C ILE A 72 -10.95 -5.31 13.56
N ILE A 73 -10.08 -6.25 13.20
CA ILE A 73 -8.62 -6.02 13.22
C ILE A 73 -8.24 -4.96 12.19
N TYR A 74 -8.65 -5.13 10.94
CA TYR A 74 -8.30 -4.21 9.86
C TYR A 74 -8.71 -2.76 10.13
N PRO A 75 -9.99 -2.43 10.41
CA PRO A 75 -10.37 -1.05 10.69
C PRO A 75 -9.75 -0.52 11.98
N SER A 76 -9.59 -1.35 13.03
CA SER A 76 -8.93 -0.92 14.26
C SER A 76 -7.46 -0.57 14.04
N SER A 77 -6.72 -1.37 13.25
CA SER A 77 -5.34 -1.06 12.89
C SER A 77 -5.24 0.19 12.02
N ASN A 78 -6.16 0.38 11.07
CA ASN A 78 -6.19 1.60 10.27
C ASN A 78 -6.50 2.83 11.14
N LEU A 79 -7.40 2.71 12.12
CA LEU A 79 -7.71 3.79 13.07
C LEU A 79 -6.51 4.11 13.97
N MET A 80 -5.78 3.08 14.42
CA MET A 80 -4.58 3.27 15.24
C MET A 80 -3.42 3.92 14.48
N LEU A 81 -3.34 3.70 13.15
CA LEU A 81 -2.32 4.31 12.29
C LEU A 81 -2.73 5.70 11.76
N THR A 82 -4.00 6.09 11.89
CA THR A 82 -4.46 7.43 11.50
C THR A 82 -4.26 8.43 12.64
N LEU A 83 -4.15 9.71 12.29
CA LEU A 83 -4.02 10.78 13.28
C LEU A 83 -5.29 10.87 14.14
N ALA A 84 -5.16 11.39 15.36
CA ALA A 84 -6.29 11.63 16.24
C ALA A 84 -7.36 12.46 15.52
N ILE A 85 -8.64 12.12 15.76
CA ILE A 85 -9.77 12.83 15.16
C ILE A 85 -9.81 14.31 15.54
N ASP A 86 -9.22 14.65 16.68
CA ASP A 86 -9.15 16.01 17.23
C ASP A 86 -7.93 16.80 16.72
N ASP A 87 -7.04 16.19 15.94
CA ASP A 87 -5.88 16.89 15.39
C ASP A 87 -6.28 17.78 14.21
N VAL A 88 -5.82 19.03 14.22
CA VAL A 88 -6.06 20.02 13.17
C VAL A 88 -5.55 19.55 11.81
N ASN A 89 -4.53 18.66 11.80
CA ASN A 89 -3.99 18.06 10.59
C ASN A 89 -4.94 17.06 9.90
N THR A 90 -5.98 16.60 10.59
CA THR A 90 -7.03 15.73 10.06
C THR A 90 -8.07 16.53 9.25
N ILE A 91 -8.16 17.85 9.47
CA ILE A 91 -9.05 18.76 8.74
C ILE A 91 -8.36 19.15 7.42
N LYS A 92 -8.94 18.70 6.29
CA LYS A 92 -8.47 19.10 4.94
C LYS A 92 -9.59 19.76 4.16
N ASP A 93 -9.31 20.93 3.62
CA ASP A 93 -10.19 21.60 2.66
C ASP A 93 -10.00 21.00 1.26
N THR A 94 -11.04 21.12 0.43
CA THR A 94 -11.10 20.76 -0.99
C THR A 94 -9.96 21.35 -1.84
N VAL A 95 -9.40 22.50 -1.43
CA VAL A 95 -8.33 23.22 -2.16
C VAL A 95 -6.91 22.87 -1.66
N GLY A 96 -6.73 22.52 -0.38
CA GLY A 96 -5.41 22.29 0.25
C GLY A 96 -4.68 20.99 -0.12
N LYS A 97 -5.05 20.35 -1.24
CA LYS A 97 -4.37 19.16 -1.76
C LYS A 97 -3.22 19.51 -2.72
N ALA A 98 -3.16 20.77 -3.16
CA ALA A 98 -2.05 21.29 -3.94
C ALA A 98 -1.06 22.01 -3.01
N ASN A 99 0.22 21.69 -3.17
CA ASN A 99 1.39 22.41 -2.62
C ASN A 99 2.04 21.82 -1.37
N LYS A 100 2.82 20.77 -1.62
CA LYS A 100 4.05 20.53 -0.87
C LYS A 100 5.27 20.70 -1.77
N ILE A 101 5.39 21.82 -2.46
CA ILE A 101 6.67 22.24 -3.04
C ILE A 101 6.71 23.76 -3.02
N ASN A 102 7.40 24.34 -2.04
CA ASN A 102 8.49 25.31 -2.28
C ASN A 102 8.86 26.01 -0.96
N ASN A 103 10.00 25.61 -0.39
CA ASN A 103 10.91 26.61 0.17
C ASN A 103 12.15 26.62 -0.72
N GLU A 104 12.11 27.63 -1.60
CA GLU A 104 13.22 28.51 -1.96
C GLU A 104 14.59 27.90 -2.28
N ASN A 105 14.88 27.92 -3.59
CA ASN A 105 15.98 28.72 -4.13
C ASN A 105 17.34 28.54 -3.43
N ASN A 106 17.99 27.43 -3.73
CA ASN A 106 19.39 27.43 -4.10
C ASN A 106 19.59 26.44 -5.24
N VAL A 107 19.11 26.79 -6.44
CA VAL A 107 19.71 26.26 -7.66
C VAL A 107 21.03 27.00 -7.85
N SER A 108 21.99 26.71 -6.96
CA SER A 108 23.39 26.80 -7.32
C SER A 108 23.59 25.85 -8.49
N GLU A 109 24.15 26.34 -9.59
CA GLU A 109 24.58 25.56 -10.74
C GLU A 109 25.25 24.25 -10.28
N THR A 110 24.46 23.17 -10.19
CA THR A 110 25.01 21.84 -9.98
C THR A 110 25.59 21.45 -11.32
N SER A 111 26.91 21.59 -11.43
CA SER A 111 27.71 21.02 -12.49
C SER A 111 27.19 19.61 -12.80
N ASP A 112 26.97 19.38 -14.09
CA ASP A 112 26.28 18.25 -14.68
C ASP A 112 27.12 16.95 -14.58
N PHE A 113 27.66 16.66 -13.39
CA PHE A 113 28.52 15.51 -13.11
C PHE A 113 27.69 14.35 -12.56
N CYS A 114 27.36 13.43 -13.44
CA CYS A 114 26.84 12.13 -13.04
C CYS A 114 28.01 11.33 -12.44
N ILE A 115 27.95 10.94 -11.15
CA ILE A 115 28.91 9.98 -10.58
C ILE A 115 28.55 8.59 -11.13
N CYS A 116 29.00 8.28 -12.36
CA CYS A 116 28.92 6.93 -12.91
C CYS A 116 30.13 6.13 -12.40
N ARG A 117 29.89 5.00 -11.71
CA ARG A 117 30.95 4.09 -11.21
C ARG A 117 31.75 3.46 -12.36
N ASP A 118 31.15 3.37 -13.55
CA ASP A 118 31.76 2.87 -14.78
C ASP A 118 31.40 3.80 -15.96
N LYS A 119 32.40 4.42 -16.59
CA LYS A 119 32.21 5.42 -17.66
C LYS A 119 31.61 4.84 -18.95
N ASN A 120 31.74 3.53 -19.17
CA ASN A 120 31.45 2.91 -20.46
C ASN A 120 30.03 2.32 -20.56
N LYS A 121 29.21 2.40 -19.49
CA LYS A 121 27.82 1.89 -19.44
C LYS A 121 26.78 2.98 -19.16
N CYS A 122 27.21 4.23 -19.00
CA CYS A 122 26.33 5.36 -18.70
C CYS A 122 25.84 6.00 -20.00
N MET A 123 24.57 5.79 -20.38
CA MET A 123 23.92 6.54 -21.46
C MET A 123 22.84 7.45 -20.83
N LYS A 124 23.06 8.76 -20.92
CA LYS A 124 22.10 9.80 -20.47
C LYS A 124 21.02 9.95 -21.54
N LEU A 125 19.84 9.39 -21.33
CA LEU A 125 18.65 9.75 -22.12
C LEU A 125 18.03 11.00 -21.49
N SER A 126 18.39 12.18 -22.01
CA SER A 126 17.72 13.43 -21.69
C SER A 126 16.68 13.74 -22.77
N TYR A 127 15.39 13.75 -22.41
CA TYR A 127 14.40 14.48 -23.20
C TYR A 127 14.49 15.97 -22.78
N VAL A 128 14.51 16.88 -23.76
CA VAL A 128 14.55 18.33 -23.51
C VAL A 128 13.30 18.92 -24.16
N ALA A 129 12.31 19.28 -23.35
CA ALA A 129 11.14 20.02 -23.80
C ALA A 129 11.44 21.53 -23.81
N SER A 130 10.85 22.28 -24.75
CA SER A 130 11.05 23.72 -24.90
C SER A 130 10.40 24.50 -23.75
N ASN A 131 11.12 25.49 -23.21
CA ASN A 131 10.74 26.27 -22.03
C ASN A 131 9.35 26.97 -22.16
N LYS A 132 8.92 27.26 -23.40
CA LYS A 132 7.64 27.93 -23.69
C LYS A 132 6.42 27.01 -23.50
N GLU A 133 6.55 25.72 -23.83
CA GLU A 133 5.50 24.72 -23.59
C GLU A 133 5.35 24.36 -22.11
N LEU A 134 6.41 24.57 -21.31
CA LEU A 134 6.40 24.30 -19.89
C LEU A 134 5.51 25.30 -19.13
N ILE A 135 5.59 26.59 -19.47
CA ILE A 135 4.90 27.68 -18.75
C ILE A 135 3.41 27.76 -19.13
N GLU A 136 3.05 27.53 -20.39
CA GLU A 136 1.65 27.60 -20.84
C GLU A 136 0.80 26.44 -20.30
N ASN A 137 1.44 25.33 -19.91
CA ASN A 137 0.77 24.13 -19.41
C ASN A 137 0.99 23.87 -17.90
N THR A 138 1.62 24.78 -17.15
CA THR A 138 1.72 24.66 -15.70
C THR A 138 0.91 25.71 -14.96
N VAL A 139 0.13 25.25 -13.98
CA VAL A 139 -0.68 26.07 -13.09
C VAL A 139 0.27 26.89 -12.19
N PRO A 140 0.04 28.20 -11.97
CA PRO A 140 0.85 29.01 -11.07
C PRO A 140 0.78 28.45 -9.64
N GLN A 141 1.89 28.56 -8.91
CA GLN A 141 1.96 28.05 -7.54
C GLN A 141 1.13 28.90 -6.59
N LEU A 142 0.12 28.29 -5.97
CA LEU A 142 -0.70 28.93 -4.94
C LEU A 142 0.03 28.94 -3.59
N GLU A 143 0.05 30.11 -2.95
CA GLU A 143 0.57 30.27 -1.59
C GLU A 143 -0.60 30.11 -0.61
N ASP A 144 -0.54 29.11 0.27
CA ASP A 144 -1.60 28.86 1.24
C ASP A 144 -1.59 29.91 2.35
N LEU A 145 -2.77 30.47 2.65
CA LEU A 145 -2.95 31.42 3.74
C LEU A 145 -2.85 30.67 5.09
N ASP A 146 -1.97 31.11 6.00
CA ASP A 146 -1.80 30.48 7.31
C ASP A 146 -3.11 30.53 8.12
N MET A 147 -3.77 29.38 8.22
CA MET A 147 -5.04 29.23 8.92
C MET A 147 -4.94 29.51 10.43
N SER A 148 -3.76 29.36 11.04
CA SER A 148 -3.53 29.75 12.44
C SER A 148 -3.59 31.27 12.59
N TYR A 149 -2.98 32.01 11.65
CA TYR A 149 -3.06 33.46 11.60
C TYR A 149 -4.51 33.95 11.35
N VAL A 150 -5.22 33.32 10.40
CA VAL A 150 -6.62 33.68 10.08
C VAL A 150 -7.54 33.42 11.26
N SER A 151 -7.46 32.25 11.89
CA SER A 151 -8.26 31.88 13.05
C SER A 151 -8.01 32.83 14.23
N LYS A 152 -6.75 33.15 14.50
CA LYS A 152 -6.37 34.12 15.54
C LYS A 152 -6.92 35.51 15.24
N LYS A 153 -6.88 35.96 13.98
CA LYS A 153 -7.39 37.27 13.57
C LYS A 153 -8.90 37.36 13.66
N LEU A 154 -9.62 36.31 13.27
CA LEU A 154 -11.08 36.22 13.40
C LEU A 154 -11.53 36.18 14.87
N TYR A 155 -10.84 35.41 15.71
CA TYR A 155 -11.11 35.37 17.15
C TYR A 155 -10.93 36.73 17.81
N LEU A 156 -9.85 37.45 17.45
CA LEU A 156 -9.56 38.79 17.97
C LEU A 156 -10.53 39.86 17.43
N TYR A 157 -11.02 39.69 16.20
CA TYR A 157 -12.00 40.59 15.60
C TYR A 157 -13.36 40.48 16.31
N ASN A 158 -13.82 39.24 16.57
CA ASN A 158 -15.10 38.99 17.23
C ASN A 158 -15.13 39.41 18.72
N LYS A 159 -13.96 39.58 19.34
CA LYS A 159 -13.83 40.06 20.74
C LYS A 159 -13.81 41.59 20.86
N LYS A 160 -13.70 42.30 19.74
CA LYS A 160 -13.62 43.77 19.68
C LYS A 160 -14.96 44.45 19.39
N GLN A 161 -16.02 43.65 19.20
CA GLN A 161 -17.40 44.05 18.98
C GLN A 161 -18.21 43.73 20.24
#